data_AF-A0A316Q1F7-F1
#
_entry.id   AF-A0A316Q1F7-F1
#
_cell.length_a   1.000
_cell.length_b   1.000
_cell.length_c   1.000
_cell.angle_alpha   90.00
_cell.angle_beta   90.00
_cell.angle_gamma   90.00
#
_symmetry.space_group_name_H-M   'P 1'
#
loop_
_entity.id
_entity.type
_entity.pdbx_description
1 polymer ?
#
loop_
_entity_poly.entity_id
_entity_poly.type
_entity_poly.pdbx_seq_one_letter_code
_entity_poly.pdbx_strand_id
1 'polypeptide(L)'
;EKAVKRQKKELEQARKRIAELDRIFKRIYEDDINGTISHERFLKLSTEYEVEQKELTEFVKVGQAAVDTYEQDRTDFDSFAAVIRKYVGIRELTPTIVNEFVKKIIVHAPDKSTGHRRQRIEIVWNFIGELEQDEDNQTIERQRKSRTA
;
A
#
# COMPACT_ATOMS: atom_id res chain seq x y z
N GLU A 1 -3.03 10.73 7.76
CA GLU A 1 -3.20 12.02 7.03
C GLU A 1 -2.02 13.00 7.14
N LYS A 2 -1.65 13.51 8.32
CA LYS A 2 -0.56 14.50 8.45
C LYS A 2 0.78 14.00 7.90
N ALA A 3 1.12 12.72 8.10
CA ALA A 3 2.34 12.09 7.58
C ALA A 3 2.34 12.04 6.04
N VAL A 4 1.27 11.54 5.42
CA VAL A 4 1.12 11.48 3.95
C VAL A 4 1.16 12.87 3.32
N LYS A 5 0.56 13.88 3.96
CA LYS A 5 0.64 15.27 3.50
C LYS A 5 2.06 15.83 3.55
N ARG A 6 2.86 15.46 4.55
CA ARG A 6 4.29 15.82 4.62
C ARG A 6 5.09 15.12 3.54
N GLN A 7 4.89 13.81 3.37
CA GLN A 7 5.56 13.00 2.36
C GLN A 7 5.29 13.52 0.93
N LYS A 8 4.04 13.89 0.62
CA LYS A 8 3.70 14.56 -0.64
C LYS A 8 4.47 15.87 -0.86
N LYS A 9 4.63 16.67 0.19
CA LYS A 9 5.36 17.94 0.12
C LYS A 9 6.85 17.71 -0.11
N GLU A 10 7.44 16.72 0.55
CA GLU A 10 8.83 16.31 0.36
C GLU A 10 9.07 15.78 -1.07
N LEU A 11 8.13 14.99 -1.61
CA LEU A 11 8.16 14.53 -3.00
C LEU A 11 8.10 15.71 -3.99
N GLU A 12 7.24 16.70 -3.74
CA GLU A 12 7.16 17.90 -4.57
C GLU A 12 8.47 18.71 -4.53
N GLN A 13 9.07 18.84 -3.35
CA GLN A 13 10.37 19.50 -3.20
C GLN A 13 11.49 18.76 -3.93
N ALA A 14 11.55 17.43 -3.80
CA ALA A 14 12.52 16.60 -4.51
C ALA A 14 12.34 16.72 -6.04
N ARG A 15 11.11 16.71 -6.55
CA ARG A 15 10.82 16.95 -7.98
C ARG A 15 11.26 18.33 -8.46
N LYS A 16 11.06 19.37 -7.65
CA LYS A 16 11.54 20.73 -7.97
C LYS A 16 13.07 20.78 -8.00
N ARG A 17 13.75 20.10 -7.07
CA ARG A 17 15.21 20.00 -7.03
C ARG A 17 15.76 19.28 -8.26
N ILE A 18 15.15 18.18 -8.69
CA ILE A 18 15.53 17.48 -9.93
C ILE A 18 15.45 18.43 -11.13
N ALA A 19 14.33 19.16 -11.28
CA ALA A 19 14.18 20.12 -12.38
C ALA A 19 15.14 21.32 -12.30
N GLU A 20 15.58 21.69 -11.10
CA GLU A 20 16.63 22.69 -10.90
C GLU A 20 18.00 22.15 -11.34
N LEU A 21 18.34 20.92 -10.94
CA LEU A 21 19.57 20.24 -11.36
C LEU A 21 19.65 20.14 -12.88
N ASP A 22 18.55 19.80 -13.57
CA ASP A 22 18.50 19.77 -15.05
C ASP A 22 18.86 21.13 -15.69
N ARG A 23 18.44 22.24 -15.06
CA ARG A 23 18.76 23.59 -15.56
C ARG A 23 20.22 23.95 -15.29
N ILE A 24 20.73 23.60 -14.12
CA ILE A 24 22.13 23.80 -13.74
C ILE A 24 23.04 23.02 -14.70
N PHE A 25 22.69 21.77 -15.00
CA PHE A 25 23.46 20.91 -15.90
C PHE A 25 23.56 21.49 -17.31
N LYS A 26 22.44 21.98 -17.86
CA LYS A 26 22.43 22.67 -19.17
C LYS A 26 23.35 23.87 -19.20
N ARG A 27 23.32 24.70 -18.15
CA ARG A 27 24.16 25.89 -18.06
C ARG A 27 25.64 25.56 -17.93
N ILE A 28 26.00 24.58 -17.09
CA ILE A 28 27.39 24.16 -16.90
C ILE A 28 27.96 23.53 -18.18
N TYR A 29 27.13 22.86 -18.98
CA TYR A 29 27.51 22.37 -20.31
C TYR A 29 27.78 23.51 -21.30
N GLU A 30 26.93 24.55 -21.32
CA GLU A 30 27.17 25.75 -22.12
C GLU A 30 28.47 26.46 -21.70
N ASP A 31 28.73 26.57 -20.40
CA ASP A 31 29.94 27.19 -19.87
C ASP A 31 31.22 26.40 -20.21
N ASP A 32 31.16 25.06 -20.31
CA ASP A 32 32.27 24.18 -20.73
C ASP A 32 32.63 24.41 -22.20
N ILE A 33 31.62 24.42 -23.09
CA ILE A 33 31.81 24.67 -24.52
C ILE A 33 32.37 26.08 -24.77
N ASN A 34 31.92 27.07 -24.00
CA ASN A 34 32.40 28.45 -24.09
C ASN A 34 33.80 28.64 -23.47
N GLY A 35 34.40 27.60 -22.86
CA GLY A 35 35.71 27.67 -22.22
C GLY A 35 35.72 28.52 -20.94
N THR A 36 34.55 28.82 -20.37
CA THR A 36 34.42 29.61 -19.13
C THR A 36 34.79 28.77 -17.91
N ILE A 37 34.56 27.46 -17.98
CA ILE A 37 35.00 26.46 -17.01
C ILE A 37 36.00 25.50 -17.66
N SER A 38 36.93 24.95 -16.88
CA SER A 38 37.80 23.89 -17.37
C SER A 38 37.02 22.57 -17.47
N HIS A 39 37.32 21.79 -18.51
CA HIS A 39 36.67 20.50 -18.73
C HIS A 39 36.82 19.53 -17.54
N GLU A 40 37.95 19.56 -16.83
CA GLU A 40 38.15 18.75 -15.61
C GLU A 40 37.15 19.13 -14.49
N ARG A 41 36.81 20.42 -14.35
CA ARG A 41 35.83 20.87 -13.37
C ARG A 41 34.41 20.55 -13.80
N PHE A 42 34.11 20.61 -15.10
CA PHE A 42 32.83 20.14 -15.65
C PHE A 42 32.58 18.69 -15.24
N LEU A 43 33.54 17.79 -15.48
CA LEU A 43 33.41 16.36 -15.15
C LEU A 43 33.18 16.09 -13.66
N LYS A 44 33.86 16.84 -12.78
CA LYS A 44 33.67 16.73 -11.33
C LYS A 44 32.28 17.19 -10.89
N LEU A 45 31.80 18.33 -11.38
CA LEU A 45 30.47 18.83 -11.04
C LEU A 45 29.35 17.99 -11.66
N SER A 46 29.54 17.52 -12.90
CA SER A 46 28.56 16.68 -13.60
C SER A 46 28.35 15.37 -12.87
N THR A 47 29.42 14.73 -12.39
CA THR A 47 29.32 13.48 -11.63
C THR A 47 28.61 13.67 -10.29
N GLU A 48 28.88 14.75 -9.54
CA GLU A 48 28.18 15.05 -8.29
C GLU A 48 26.67 15.27 -8.51
N TYR A 49 26.30 16.05 -9.54
CA TYR A 49 24.89 16.30 -9.84
C TYR A 49 24.15 15.09 -10.39
N GLU A 50 24.82 14.24 -11.18
CA GLU A 50 24.23 12.97 -11.65
C GLU A 50 23.93 12.03 -10.48
N VAL A 51 24.82 11.97 -9.49
CA VAL A 51 24.60 11.19 -8.26
C VAL A 51 23.40 11.75 -7.49
N GLU A 52 23.37 13.06 -7.23
CA GLU A 52 22.26 13.72 -6.51
C GLU A 52 20.92 13.50 -7.25
N GLN A 53 20.91 13.66 -8.57
CA GLN A 53 19.72 13.48 -9.40
C GLN A 53 19.21 12.03 -9.35
N LYS A 54 20.11 11.05 -9.38
CA LYS A 54 19.76 9.63 -9.28
C LYS A 54 19.14 9.31 -7.92
N GLU A 55 19.75 9.76 -6.83
CA GLU A 55 19.25 9.57 -5.46
C GLU A 55 17.86 10.19 -5.28
N LEU A 56 17.67 11.43 -5.74
CA LEU A 56 16.38 12.12 -5.67
C LEU A 56 15.31 11.43 -6.53
N THR A 57 15.68 10.92 -7.71
CA THR A 57 14.76 10.21 -8.59
C THR A 57 14.29 8.91 -7.96
N GLU A 58 15.21 8.17 -7.31
CA GLU A 58 14.88 6.94 -6.61
C GLU A 58 14.00 7.22 -5.37
N PHE A 59 14.34 8.26 -4.59
CA PHE A 59 13.50 8.73 -3.48
C PHE A 59 12.08 9.09 -3.95
N VAL A 60 11.95 9.84 -5.05
CA VAL A 60 10.65 10.20 -5.61
C VAL A 60 9.87 8.97 -6.05
N LYS A 61 10.53 8.01 -6.71
CA LYS A 61 9.89 6.77 -7.17
C LYS A 61 9.35 5.95 -6.01
N VAL A 62 10.16 5.69 -4.99
CA VAL A 62 9.77 4.91 -3.82
C VAL A 62 8.69 5.62 -3.01
N GLY A 63 8.88 6.92 -2.74
CA GLY A 63 7.92 7.69 -1.97
C GLY A 63 6.58 7.87 -2.70
N GLN A 64 6.59 7.99 -4.03
CA GLN A 64 5.35 8.06 -4.81
C GLN A 64 4.58 6.74 -4.73
N ALA A 65 5.25 5.60 -4.89
CA ALA A 65 4.60 4.30 -4.77
C ALA A 65 3.93 4.11 -3.40
N ALA A 66 4.58 4.54 -2.31
CA ALA A 66 4.00 4.47 -0.97
C ALA A 66 2.79 5.39 -0.76
N VAL A 67 2.78 6.57 -1.39
CA VAL A 67 1.62 7.48 -1.35
C VAL A 67 0.47 6.89 -2.18
N ASP A 68 0.76 6.34 -3.35
CA ASP A 68 -0.23 5.76 -4.24
C ASP A 68 -0.92 4.55 -3.60
N THR A 69 -0.17 3.65 -2.94
CA THR A 69 -0.75 2.53 -2.21
C THR A 69 -1.65 3.00 -1.07
N TYR A 70 -1.21 4.01 -0.30
CA TYR A 70 -2.03 4.58 0.78
C TYR A 70 -3.33 5.22 0.27
N GLU A 71 -3.28 5.91 -0.86
CA GLU A 71 -4.46 6.52 -1.47
C GLU A 71 -5.43 5.48 -2.02
N GLN A 72 -4.91 4.40 -2.60
CA GLN A 72 -5.70 3.28 -3.05
C GLN A 72 -6.41 2.60 -1.87
N ASP A 73 -5.66 2.25 -0.81
CA ASP A 73 -6.22 1.65 0.41
C ASP A 73 -7.30 2.53 1.04
N ARG A 74 -7.09 3.84 1.06
CA ARG A 74 -8.08 4.80 1.55
C ARG A 74 -9.35 4.80 0.71
N THR A 75 -9.19 4.79 -0.61
CA THR A 75 -10.33 4.80 -1.56
C THR A 75 -11.14 3.50 -1.45
N ASP A 76 -10.46 2.37 -1.29
CA ASP A 76 -11.09 1.08 -1.10
C ASP A 76 -11.84 1.03 0.25
N PHE A 77 -11.26 1.58 1.32
CA PHE A 77 -11.93 1.73 2.61
C PHE A 77 -13.16 2.63 2.53
N ASP A 78 -13.08 3.77 1.86
CA ASP A 78 -14.21 4.69 1.69
C ASP A 78 -15.36 4.01 0.91
N SER A 79 -15.02 3.21 -0.10
CA SER A 79 -15.96 2.38 -0.85
C SER A 79 -16.61 1.32 0.03
N PHE A 80 -15.83 0.61 0.85
CA PHE A 80 -16.35 -0.36 1.82
C PHE A 80 -17.32 0.27 2.82
N ALA A 81 -16.93 1.41 3.41
CA ALA A 81 -17.76 2.14 4.35
C ALA A 81 -19.08 2.61 3.71
N ALA A 82 -19.07 2.96 2.41
CA ALA A 82 -20.29 3.31 1.69
C ALA A 82 -21.24 2.12 1.53
N VAL A 83 -20.73 0.91 1.28
CA VAL A 83 -21.55 -0.31 1.23
C VAL A 83 -22.10 -0.65 2.62
N ILE A 84 -21.28 -0.57 3.68
CA ILE A 84 -21.76 -0.77 5.07
C ILE A 84 -22.92 0.17 5.37
N ARG A 85 -22.77 1.46 5.09
CA ARG A 85 -23.80 2.47 5.36
C ARG A 85 -25.16 2.15 4.71
N LYS A 86 -25.20 1.47 3.56
CA LYS A 86 -26.46 1.03 2.93
C LYS A 86 -27.18 -0.06 3.72
N TYR A 87 -26.44 -0.87 4.47
CA TYR A 87 -26.97 -2.04 5.18
C TYR A 87 -26.88 -1.92 6.71
N VAL A 88 -26.61 -0.72 7.24
CA VAL A 88 -26.75 -0.45 8.69
C VAL A 88 -28.23 -0.58 9.06
N GLY A 89 -28.59 -1.59 9.85
CA GLY A 89 -29.97 -1.84 10.30
C GLY A 89 -30.73 -2.91 9.52
N ILE A 90 -30.06 -3.75 8.72
CA ILE A 90 -30.70 -4.92 8.11
C ILE A 90 -31.24 -5.87 9.18
N ARG A 91 -32.45 -6.39 8.95
CA ARG A 91 -33.09 -7.39 9.83
C ARG A 91 -32.66 -8.81 9.49
N GLU A 92 -32.27 -9.05 8.24
CA GLU A 92 -31.88 -10.36 7.74
C GLU A 92 -30.61 -10.25 6.89
N LEU A 93 -29.67 -11.16 7.14
CA LEU A 93 -28.45 -11.28 6.36
C LEU A 93 -28.74 -12.18 5.14
N THR A 94 -28.91 -11.58 3.97
CA THR A 94 -29.11 -12.34 2.73
C THR A 94 -27.77 -12.71 2.07
N PRO A 95 -27.71 -13.82 1.31
CA PRO A 95 -26.50 -14.19 0.58
C PRO A 95 -26.01 -13.12 -0.39
N THR A 96 -26.92 -12.32 -0.96
CA THR A 96 -26.59 -11.17 -1.82
C THR A 96 -25.75 -10.13 -1.08
N ILE A 97 -26.14 -9.79 0.15
CA ILE A 97 -25.42 -8.83 1.00
C ILE A 97 -24.03 -9.40 1.35
N VAL A 98 -23.95 -10.69 1.74
CA VAL A 98 -22.68 -11.35 2.07
C VAL A 98 -21.72 -11.34 0.87
N ASN A 99 -22.20 -11.65 -0.34
CA ASN A 99 -21.38 -11.66 -1.55
C ASN A 99 -20.88 -10.26 -1.97
N GLU A 100 -21.57 -9.19 -1.59
CA GLU A 100 -21.09 -7.81 -1.81
C GLU A 100 -19.88 -7.49 -0.90
N PHE A 101 -19.80 -8.10 0.28
CA PHE A 101 -18.72 -7.84 1.24
C PHE A 101 -17.55 -8.83 1.14
N VAL A 102 -17.84 -10.12 0.91
CA VAL A 102 -16.88 -11.20 0.98
C VAL A 102 -16.41 -11.60 -0.41
N LYS A 103 -15.10 -11.52 -0.65
CA LYS A 103 -14.46 -11.94 -1.89
C LYS A 103 -14.31 -13.45 -1.97
N LYS A 104 -13.79 -14.05 -0.90
CA LYS A 104 -13.62 -15.50 -0.77
C LYS A 104 -13.54 -15.90 0.70
N ILE A 105 -13.90 -17.14 0.97
CA ILE A 105 -13.75 -17.78 2.28
C ILE A 105 -12.81 -18.98 2.07
N ILE A 106 -11.67 -18.96 2.74
CA ILE A 106 -10.70 -20.06 2.72
C ILE A 106 -10.92 -20.88 3.99
N VAL A 107 -11.11 -22.19 3.80
CA VAL A 107 -11.36 -23.12 4.90
C VAL A 107 -10.17 -24.07 4.97
N HIS A 108 -9.39 -23.98 6.04
CA HIS A 108 -8.21 -24.81 6.24
C HIS A 108 -8.57 -26.24 6.66
N ALA A 109 -7.58 -27.13 6.60
CA ALA A 109 -7.71 -28.50 7.08
C ALA A 109 -8.09 -28.53 8.58
N PRO A 110 -8.92 -29.50 9.00
CA PRO A 110 -9.32 -29.62 10.40
C PRO A 110 -8.16 -30.11 11.27
N ASP A 111 -7.88 -29.40 12.35
CA ASP A 111 -6.97 -29.82 13.41
C ASP A 111 -7.72 -30.59 14.50
N LYS A 112 -7.12 -31.67 15.01
CA LYS A 112 -7.65 -32.52 16.08
C LYS A 112 -6.63 -32.79 17.20
N SER A 113 -5.51 -32.08 17.20
CA SER A 113 -4.42 -32.21 18.16
C SER A 113 -4.87 -32.08 19.63
N THR A 114 -5.93 -31.30 19.89
CA THR A 114 -6.45 -30.97 21.22
C THR A 114 -7.61 -31.86 21.69
N GLY A 115 -7.94 -32.93 20.97
CA GLY A 115 -9.09 -33.80 21.25
C GLY A 115 -10.44 -33.27 20.73
N HIS A 116 -10.51 -31.97 20.40
CA HIS A 116 -11.62 -31.34 19.72
C HIS A 116 -11.27 -31.01 18.26
N ARG A 117 -12.25 -31.10 17.36
CA ARG A 117 -12.05 -30.70 15.95
C ARG A 117 -12.13 -29.18 15.85
N ARG A 118 -11.00 -28.54 15.56
CA ARG A 118 -10.87 -27.12 15.24
C ARG A 118 -10.67 -26.94 13.75
N GLN A 119 -11.26 -25.90 13.18
CA GLN A 119 -11.07 -25.57 11.77
C GLN A 119 -10.92 -24.06 11.63
N ARG A 120 -9.77 -23.64 11.11
CA ARG A 120 -9.45 -22.24 10.82
C ARG A 120 -10.17 -21.80 9.55
N ILE A 121 -10.82 -20.64 9.60
CA ILE A 121 -11.50 -20.02 8.47
C ILE A 121 -10.92 -18.62 8.28
N GLU A 122 -10.45 -18.35 7.06
CA GLU A 122 -9.96 -17.03 6.67
C GLU A 122 -11.01 -16.39 5.73
N ILE A 123 -11.45 -15.19 6.06
CA ILE A 123 -12.44 -14.43 5.28
C ILE A 123 -11.73 -13.27 4.62
N VAL A 124 -11.68 -13.28 3.29
CA VAL A 124 -11.10 -12.19 2.49
C VAL A 124 -12.21 -11.27 2.02
N TRP A 125 -12.13 -9.99 2.38
CA TRP A 125 -13.12 -8.97 2.07
C TRP A 125 -12.82 -8.31 0.71
N ASN A 126 -13.85 -7.87 0.00
CA ASN A 126 -13.71 -7.27 -1.34
C ASN A 126 -12.84 -6.01 -1.38
N PHE A 127 -12.84 -5.21 -0.30
CA PHE A 127 -12.30 -3.85 -0.29
C PHE A 127 -11.20 -3.57 0.76
N ILE A 128 -10.97 -4.48 1.71
CA ILE A 128 -9.94 -4.29 2.77
C ILE A 128 -8.93 -5.45 2.75
N GLY A 129 -9.14 -6.46 1.90
CA GLY A 129 -8.31 -7.66 1.90
C GLY A 129 -8.55 -8.51 3.15
N GLU A 130 -7.48 -9.04 3.73
CA GLU A 130 -7.54 -9.85 4.96
C GLU A 130 -7.56 -8.90 6.17
N LEU A 131 -8.63 -8.98 6.96
CA LEU A 131 -8.62 -8.35 8.28
C LEU A 131 -7.96 -9.35 9.23
N GLU A 132 -6.81 -8.98 9.80
CA GLU A 132 -6.26 -9.69 10.96
C GLU A 132 -7.29 -9.58 12.10
N GLN A 133 -8.06 -10.66 12.28
CA GLN A 133 -8.90 -10.85 13.45
C GLN A 133 -8.23 -11.89 14.33
N ASP A 134 -8.33 -11.72 15.64
CA ASP A 134 -7.78 -12.65 16.64
C ASP A 134 -8.08 -14.10 16.25
N GLU A 135 -7.06 -14.97 16.25
CA GLU A 135 -7.16 -16.36 15.76
C GLU A 135 -8.27 -17.19 16.46
N ASP A 136 -8.60 -16.81 17.69
CA ASP A 136 -9.68 -17.40 18.48
C ASP A 136 -11.07 -17.11 17.89
N ASN A 137 -11.26 -15.98 17.22
CA ASN A 137 -12.52 -15.61 16.54
C ASN A 137 -12.68 -16.30 15.17
N GLN A 138 -11.58 -16.79 14.59
CA GLN A 138 -11.54 -17.45 13.28
C GLN A 138 -11.62 -18.98 13.37
N THR A 139 -11.74 -19.54 14.58
CA THR A 139 -11.74 -20.98 14.83
C THR A 139 -13.14 -21.46 15.19
N ILE A 140 -13.75 -22.28 14.31
CA ILE A 140 -15.03 -22.93 14.63
C ILE A 140 -14.78 -24.27 15.33
N GLU A 141 -15.30 -24.40 16.55
CA GLU A 141 -15.32 -25.63 17.31
C GLU A 141 -16.70 -26.30 17.21
N ARG A 142 -16.78 -27.52 16.66
CA ARG A 142 -18.03 -28.29 16.63
C ARG A 142 -18.09 -29.27 17.79
N GLN A 143 -19.04 -29.09 18.70
CA GLN A 143 -19.41 -30.14 19.65
C GLN A 143 -20.15 -31.27 18.91
N ARG A 144 -19.67 -32.51 19.06
CA ARG A 144 -20.39 -33.70 18.56
C ARG A 144 -21.69 -33.84 19.34
N LYS A 145 -22.85 -33.75 18.67
CA LYS A 145 -24.08 -34.36 19.20
C LYS A 145 -23.85 -35.86 19.24
N SER A 146 -23.91 -36.44 20.45
CA SER A 146 -23.91 -37.88 20.64
C SER A 146 -25.04 -38.50 19.80
N ARG A 147 -24.71 -39.47 18.94
CA ARG A 147 -25.72 -40.39 18.40
C ARG A 147 -26.24 -41.19 19.59
N THR A 148 -27.49 -40.98 19.97
CA THR A 148 -28.22 -41.90 20.84
C THR A 148 -28.18 -43.29 20.18
N ALA A 149 -27.89 -44.29 21.03
CA ALA A 149 -27.66 -45.69 20.65
C ALA A 149 -28.84 -46.32 19.91
#